data_AF-A0A0C9UVY5-F1
#
_entry.id   AF-A0A0C9UVY5-F1
#
_cell.length_a   1.000
_cell.length_b   1.000
_cell.length_c   1.000
_cell.angle_alpha   90.00
_cell.angle_beta   90.00
_cell.angle_gamma   90.00
#
_symmetry.space_group_name_H-M   'P 1'
#
loop_
_entity.id
_entity.type
_entity.pdbx_description
1 polymer ?
#
loop_
_entity_poly.entity_id
_entity_poly.type
_entity_poly.pdbx_seq_one_letter_code
_entity_poly.pdbx_strand_id
1 'polypeptide(L)'
;MRIFFILIFTNYNIVLVNSLETFPSGAPSATVSTVPATAVSLELATDKIHVTPTLFASKSGGIIVDMAYRPTPTPLIHLVRFVSRREWRATEGNGGLLAQGYHHFRVWTTMKAPQDI
;
A
#
# COMPACT_ATOMS: atom_id res chain seq x y z
N MET A 1 -14.99 14.07 9.34
CA MET A 1 -14.24 12.91 9.83
C MET A 1 -12.89 13.40 10.36
N ARG A 2 -12.69 13.44 11.68
CA ARG A 2 -11.43 13.89 12.29
C ARG A 2 -10.48 12.69 12.37
N ILE A 3 -9.39 12.73 11.62
CA ILE A 3 -8.31 11.75 11.75
C ILE A 3 -7.55 12.13 13.04
N PHE A 4 -7.73 11.35 14.09
CA PHE A 4 -6.94 11.47 15.31
C PHE A 4 -5.57 10.83 15.05
N PHE A 5 -4.53 11.65 14.86
CA PHE A 5 -3.16 11.17 15.01
C PHE A 5 -2.93 10.91 16.50
N ILE A 6 -2.76 9.64 16.84
CA ILE A 6 -2.30 9.21 18.16
C ILE A 6 -0.86 9.72 18.30
N LEU A 7 -0.65 10.73 19.14
CA LEU A 7 0.62 11.43 19.44
C LEU A 7 1.69 10.56 20.12
N ILE A 8 1.59 9.22 20.08
CA ILE A 8 2.43 8.31 20.88
C ILE A 8 3.71 7.88 20.10
N PHE A 9 3.96 8.45 18.93
CA PHE A 9 5.05 8.07 18.03
C PHE A 9 6.10 9.16 17.88
N THR A 10 6.72 9.61 18.99
CA THR A 10 7.77 10.66 18.99
C THR A 10 9.08 10.23 18.32
N ASN A 11 9.31 8.93 18.14
CA ASN A 11 10.52 8.40 17.48
C ASN A 11 10.34 8.15 15.98
N TYR A 12 9.17 8.46 15.41
CA TYR A 12 8.87 8.22 14.00
C TYR A 12 8.81 9.54 13.25
N ASN A 13 9.43 9.59 12.07
CA ASN A 13 9.42 10.76 11.18
C ASN A 13 8.08 10.86 10.43
N ILE A 14 7.00 11.13 11.16
CA ILE A 14 5.66 11.28 10.59
C ILE A 14 5.54 12.69 10.03
N VAL A 15 5.44 12.79 8.70
CA VAL A 15 5.24 14.06 7.99
C VAL A 15 3.85 14.06 7.38
N LEU A 16 3.04 15.07 7.74
CA LEU A 16 1.75 15.29 7.09
C LEU A 16 2.00 15.91 5.70
N VAL A 17 1.42 15.28 4.67
CA VAL A 17 1.46 15.79 3.30
C VAL A 17 0.05 16.17 2.85
N ASN A 18 -0.06 17.29 2.15
CA ASN A 18 -1.34 17.76 1.58
C ASN A 18 -1.60 17.17 0.18
N SER A 19 -0.57 16.62 -0.46
CA SER A 19 -0.64 16.00 -1.78
C SER A 19 0.40 14.89 -1.89
N LEU A 20 0.08 13.84 -2.65
CA LEU A 20 1.00 12.75 -2.99
C LEU A 20 1.82 13.05 -4.25
N GLU A 21 1.57 14.17 -4.94
CA GLU A 21 2.31 14.54 -6.15
C GLU A 21 3.77 14.90 -5.85
N THR A 22 3.99 15.57 -4.71
CA THR A 22 5.31 16.00 -4.25
C THR A 22 5.59 15.37 -2.90
N PHE A 23 6.37 14.28 -2.91
CA PHE A 23 6.81 13.64 -1.68
C PHE A 23 8.09 14.35 -1.15
N PRO A 24 8.18 14.69 0.16
CA PRO A 24 9.24 15.57 0.69
C PRO A 24 10.68 15.11 0.45
N SER A 25 10.90 13.82 0.22
CA SER A 25 12.23 13.21 0.03
C SER A 25 12.39 12.55 -1.34
N GLY A 26 11.54 12.92 -2.32
CA GLY A 26 11.46 12.24 -3.61
C GLY A 26 10.61 10.97 -3.55
N ALA A 27 10.54 10.22 -4.66
CA ALA A 27 9.69 9.02 -4.72
C ALA A 27 10.13 7.97 -3.69
N PRO A 28 9.19 7.38 -2.92
CA PRO A 28 9.52 6.37 -1.92
C PRO A 28 10.04 5.08 -2.57
N SER A 29 10.82 4.30 -1.82
CA SER A 29 11.24 2.94 -2.19
C SER A 29 10.28 1.86 -1.67
N ALA A 30 9.43 2.20 -0.70
CA ALA A 30 8.40 1.32 -0.15
C ALA A 30 7.12 2.11 0.15
N THR A 31 5.98 1.57 -0.25
CA THR A 31 4.66 2.15 -0.03
C THR A 31 3.73 1.11 0.56
N VAL A 32 3.06 1.44 1.66
CA VAL A 32 2.03 0.60 2.27
C VAL A 32 0.71 1.38 2.28
N SER A 33 -0.25 0.91 1.50
CA SER A 33 -1.60 1.47 1.46
C SER A 33 -2.50 0.70 2.41
N THR A 34 -3.07 1.40 3.39
CA THR A 34 -4.06 0.87 4.33
C THR A 34 -5.43 1.51 4.14
N VAL A 35 -5.61 2.27 3.06
CA VAL A 35 -6.88 2.93 2.74
C VAL A 35 -7.77 2.00 1.94
N PRO A 36 -9.10 2.08 2.08
CA PRO A 36 -10.01 1.33 1.21
C PRO A 36 -9.79 1.69 -0.26
N ALA A 37 -9.90 0.73 -1.17
CA ALA A 37 -9.76 0.99 -2.60
C ALA A 37 -10.79 2.00 -3.13
N THR A 38 -11.95 2.13 -2.47
CA THR A 38 -13.00 3.11 -2.81
C THR A 38 -12.62 4.55 -2.45
N ALA A 39 -11.65 4.75 -1.56
CA ALA A 39 -11.16 6.06 -1.14
C ALA A 39 -9.98 6.57 -1.98
N VAL A 40 -9.57 5.83 -3.01
CA VAL A 40 -8.46 6.17 -3.90
C VAL A 40 -9.00 6.47 -5.30
N SER A 41 -8.41 7.47 -5.96
CA SER A 41 -8.74 7.85 -7.34
C SER A 41 -7.47 8.14 -8.14
N LEU A 42 -7.46 7.72 -9.40
CA LEU A 42 -6.41 8.07 -10.36
C LEU A 42 -6.66 9.43 -11.02
N GLU A 43 -7.87 9.98 -10.86
CA GLU A 43 -8.27 11.31 -11.31
C GLU A 43 -8.47 12.22 -10.09
N LEU A 44 -8.35 13.54 -10.28
CA LEU A 44 -8.56 14.50 -9.21
C LEU A 44 -10.04 14.48 -8.80
N ALA A 45 -10.31 14.09 -7.56
CA ALA A 45 -11.64 14.03 -6.97
C ALA A 45 -11.63 14.73 -5.62
N THR A 46 -12.73 15.37 -5.25
CA THR A 46 -12.83 16.17 -4.02
C THR A 46 -12.97 15.33 -2.75
N ASP A 47 -13.39 14.07 -2.87
CA ASP A 47 -13.71 13.15 -1.77
C ASP A 47 -12.79 11.94 -1.67
N LYS A 48 -11.76 11.84 -2.54
CA LYS A 48 -10.85 10.71 -2.62
C LYS A 48 -9.39 11.16 -2.62
N ILE A 49 -8.53 10.26 -2.20
CA ILE A 49 -7.08 10.44 -2.26
C ILE A 49 -6.67 10.30 -3.73
N HIS A 50 -6.20 11.40 -4.30
CA HIS A 50 -5.63 11.41 -5.64
C HIS A 50 -4.24 10.75 -5.60
N VAL A 51 -4.08 9.65 -6.33
CA VAL A 51 -2.80 8.94 -6.45
C VAL A 51 -2.29 9.09 -7.87
N THR A 52 -1.06 9.57 -7.99
CA THR A 52 -0.42 9.87 -9.26
C THR A 52 0.76 8.93 -9.55
N PRO A 53 1.16 8.79 -10.83
CA PRO A 53 2.39 8.09 -11.22
C PRO A 53 3.66 8.57 -10.51
N THR A 54 3.71 9.82 -10.03
CA THR A 54 4.92 10.39 -9.43
C THR A 54 5.32 9.69 -8.14
N LEU A 55 4.36 9.09 -7.42
CA LEU A 55 4.63 8.25 -6.25
C LEU A 55 5.50 7.02 -6.59
N PHE A 56 5.48 6.59 -7.86
CA PHE A 56 6.21 5.43 -8.37
C PHE A 56 7.37 5.81 -9.29
N ALA A 57 7.78 7.08 -9.30
CA ALA A 57 8.83 7.58 -10.18
C ALA A 57 10.26 7.14 -9.80
N SER A 58 10.43 6.37 -8.72
CA SER A 58 11.72 5.82 -8.30
C SER A 58 12.30 4.92 -9.40
N LYS A 59 13.45 5.31 -9.98
CA LYS A 59 14.13 4.55 -11.05
C LYS A 59 14.70 3.22 -10.58
N SER A 60 15.06 3.11 -9.30
CA SER A 60 15.51 1.85 -8.71
C SER A 60 14.34 0.90 -8.44
N GLY A 61 13.10 1.35 -8.67
CA GLY A 61 11.92 0.61 -8.30
C GLY A 61 11.59 0.71 -6.82
N GLY A 62 10.78 -0.23 -6.36
CA GLY A 62 10.30 -0.27 -4.99
C GLY A 62 9.33 -1.41 -4.71
N ILE A 63 8.81 -1.41 -3.50
CA ILE A 63 7.79 -2.37 -3.05
C ILE A 63 6.51 -1.59 -2.76
N ILE A 64 5.39 -2.09 -3.26
CA ILE A 64 4.08 -1.64 -2.83
C ILE A 64 3.30 -2.79 -2.20
N VAL A 65 2.73 -2.52 -1.03
CA VAL A 65 1.76 -3.40 -0.38
C VAL A 65 0.45 -2.65 -0.30
N ASP A 66 -0.57 -3.14 -0.98
CA ASP A 66 -1.93 -2.61 -0.83
C ASP A 66 -2.75 -3.57 0.02
N MET A 67 -3.21 -3.12 1.18
CA MET A 67 -3.98 -3.94 2.10
C MET A 67 -5.42 -4.14 1.63
N ALA A 68 -5.90 -3.31 0.70
CA ALA A 68 -7.16 -3.57 0.03
C ALA A 68 -7.05 -4.83 -0.85
N TYR A 69 -7.94 -5.80 -0.61
CA TYR A 69 -7.99 -7.04 -1.38
C TYR A 69 -9.08 -7.02 -2.47
N ARG A 70 -9.92 -5.98 -2.51
CA ARG A 70 -10.96 -5.77 -3.53
C ARG A 70 -11.02 -4.29 -3.97
N PRO A 71 -11.30 -4.03 -5.26
CA PRO A 71 -11.34 -5.00 -6.37
C PRO A 71 -9.95 -5.62 -6.62
N THR A 72 -9.90 -6.70 -7.38
CA THR A 72 -8.63 -7.39 -7.73
C THR A 72 -8.41 -7.27 -9.23
N PRO A 73 -7.39 -6.52 -9.71
CA PRO A 73 -6.47 -5.66 -8.95
C PRO A 73 -7.15 -4.38 -8.44
N THR A 74 -6.60 -3.78 -7.38
CA THR A 74 -7.06 -2.45 -6.90
C THR A 74 -6.58 -1.35 -7.86
N PRO A 75 -7.20 -0.15 -7.84
CA PRO A 75 -6.74 0.97 -8.67
C PRO A 75 -5.25 1.32 -8.47
N LEU A 76 -4.76 1.20 -7.24
CA LEU A 76 -3.37 1.46 -6.88
C LEU A 76 -2.42 0.42 -7.50
N ILE A 77 -2.77 -0.87 -7.41
CA ILE A 77 -2.00 -1.95 -8.02
C ILE A 77 -2.03 -1.84 -9.55
N HIS A 78 -3.18 -1.47 -10.13
CA HIS A 78 -3.30 -1.19 -11.56
C HIS A 78 -2.36 -0.07 -12.00
N LEU A 79 -2.32 1.05 -11.27
CA LEU A 79 -1.43 2.18 -11.56
C LEU A 79 0.03 1.73 -11.54
N VAL A 80 0.46 1.01 -10.51
CA VAL A 80 1.85 0.52 -10.41
C VAL A 80 2.22 -0.38 -11.58
N ARG A 81 1.35 -1.33 -11.93
CA ARG A 81 1.58 -2.23 -13.09
C ARG A 81 1.63 -1.48 -14.41
N PHE A 82 0.89 -0.38 -14.53
CA PHE A 82 0.89 0.46 -15.74
C PHE A 82 2.19 1.28 -15.86
N VAL A 83 2.65 1.88 -14.76
CA VAL A 83 3.79 2.82 -14.78
C VAL A 83 5.14 2.14 -14.62
N SER A 84 5.20 0.98 -13.95
CA SER A 84 6.43 0.27 -13.63
C SER A 84 6.45 -1.07 -14.32
N ARG A 85 7.18 -1.15 -15.44
CA ARG A 85 7.17 -2.37 -16.25
C ARG A 85 7.90 -3.53 -15.56
N ARG A 86 8.90 -3.28 -14.69
CA ARG A 86 9.62 -4.35 -13.95
C ARG A 86 10.21 -3.97 -12.59
N GLU A 87 10.36 -2.69 -12.30
CA GLU A 87 11.16 -2.21 -11.17
C GLU A 87 10.38 -2.25 -9.86
N TRP A 88 9.04 -2.12 -9.93
CA TRP A 88 8.18 -2.17 -8.75
C TRP A 88 7.55 -3.55 -8.55
N ARG A 89 7.65 -4.04 -7.31
CA ARG A 89 7.00 -5.29 -6.88
C ARG A 89 5.71 -4.94 -6.15
N ALA A 90 4.59 -5.41 -6.69
CA ALA A 90 3.27 -5.15 -6.14
C ALA A 90 2.69 -6.38 -5.43
N THR A 91 2.39 -6.22 -4.15
CA THR A 91 1.70 -7.22 -3.33
C THR A 91 0.26 -6.77 -3.10
N GLU A 92 -0.67 -7.59 -3.57
CA GLU A 92 -2.11 -7.40 -3.37
C GLU A 92 -2.54 -7.87 -1.96
N GLY A 93 -3.64 -7.31 -1.45
CA GLY A 93 -4.13 -7.60 -0.11
C GLY A 93 -4.52 -9.06 0.12
N ASN A 94 -4.80 -9.83 -0.95
CA ASN A 94 -5.04 -11.28 -0.89
C ASN A 94 -3.82 -12.04 -0.34
N GLY A 95 -2.60 -11.72 -0.79
CA GLY A 95 -1.35 -12.28 -0.29
C GLY A 95 -1.11 -11.89 1.17
N GLY A 96 -1.46 -10.65 1.55
CA GLY A 96 -1.44 -10.20 2.93
C GLY A 96 -2.38 -10.98 3.84
N LEU A 97 -3.61 -11.23 3.40
CA LEU A 97 -4.61 -12.03 4.12
C LEU A 97 -4.14 -13.47 4.34
N LEU A 98 -3.58 -14.11 3.30
CA LEU A 98 -3.04 -15.47 3.42
C LEU A 98 -1.86 -15.52 4.39
N ALA A 99 -0.90 -14.60 4.27
CA ALA A 99 0.24 -14.51 5.17
C ALA A 99 -0.18 -14.33 6.64
N GLN A 100 -1.17 -13.47 6.89
CA GLN A 100 -1.76 -13.29 8.21
C GLN A 100 -2.43 -14.58 8.70
N GLY A 101 -3.25 -15.22 7.86
CA GLY A 101 -3.95 -16.46 8.17
C GLY A 101 -2.99 -17.61 8.50
N TYR A 102 -1.91 -17.76 7.75
CA TYR A 102 -0.87 -18.76 8.03
C TYR A 102 -0.16 -18.50 9.36
N HIS A 103 0.08 -17.23 9.69
CA HIS A 103 0.66 -16.87 10.98
C HIS A 103 -0.30 -17.22 12.13
N HIS A 104 -1.57 -16.83 12.03
CA HIS A 104 -2.59 -17.18 13.02
C HIS A 104 -2.72 -18.70 13.18
N PHE A 105 -2.81 -19.44 12.07
CA PHE A 105 -2.86 -20.90 12.09
C PHE A 105 -1.68 -21.50 12.85
N ARG A 106 -0.46 -21.03 12.57
CA ARG A 106 0.75 -21.48 13.26
C ARG A 106 0.72 -21.18 14.74
N VAL A 107 0.34 -19.96 15.13
CA VAL A 107 0.30 -19.55 16.54
C VAL A 107 -0.71 -20.41 17.32
N TRP A 108 -1.85 -20.73 16.72
CA TRP A 108 -2.89 -21.52 17.38
C TRP A 108 -2.63 -23.02 17.41
N THR A 109 -2.04 -23.57 16.34
CA THR A 109 -1.91 -25.03 16.18
C THR A 109 -0.50 -25.53 16.41
N THR A 110 0.50 -24.64 16.47
CA THR A 110 1.94 -24.93 16.36
C THR A 110 2.38 -25.58 15.04
N MET A 111 1.43 -25.88 14.14
CA MET A 111 1.67 -26.53 12.86
C MET A 111 1.92 -25.52 11.74
N LYS A 112 2.59 -25.96 10.66
CA LYS A 112 2.76 -25.18 9.43
C LYS A 112 1.65 -25.54 8.44
N ALA A 113 0.83 -24.56 8.04
CA ALA A 113 -0.11 -24.74 6.94
C ALA A 113 0.66 -24.94 5.61
N PRO A 114 0.19 -25.81 4.69
CA PRO A 114 0.72 -25.90 3.32
C PRO A 114 0.55 -24.58 2.57
N GLN A 115 1.52 -24.19 1.76
CA GLN A 115 1.56 -22.88 1.08
C GLN A 115 1.69 -22.98 -0.45
N ASP A 116 1.95 -24.18 -0.98
CA ASP A 116 2.27 -24.44 -2.39
C ASP A 116 1.20 -25.30 -3.09
N ILE A 117 -0.09 -25.01 -2.88
CA ILE A 117 -1.19 -25.72 -3.58
C ILE A 117 -1.54 -25.01 -4.88
#